data_AF-A0AAJ6VXT7-F1
#
_entry.id   AF-A0AAJ6VXT7-F1
#
_cell.length_a   1.000
_cell.length_b   1.000
_cell.length_c   1.000
_cell.angle_alpha   90.00
_cell.angle_beta   90.00
_cell.angle_gamma   90.00
#
_symmetry.space_group_name_H-M   'P 1'
#
loop_
_entity.id
_entity.type
_entity.pdbx_description
1 polymer ?
#
loop_
_entity_poly.entity_id
_entity_poly.type
_entity_poly.pdbx_seq_one_letter_code
_entity_poly.pdbx_strand_id
1 'polypeptide(L)'
;MFSEDYKLEWGSRCGFAKVAKEAGVPVIPMFTTNLQHSMPLFGFNKSATMKKWYASTRFPLSIPKAYFPVKMRTYLGEPLYCDTDEEPEVFALRCKKAIENLRDKYQPPQQSYWNALRERLW
;
A
#
# COMPACT_ATOMS: atom_id res chain seq x y z
N MET A 1 -7.34 5.76 -8.00
CA MET A 1 -6.62 4.66 -8.68
C MET A 1 -5.27 4.47 -8.01
N PHE A 2 -4.50 5.55 -7.81
CA PHE A 2 -3.24 5.49 -7.07
C PHE A 2 -3.25 6.46 -5.89
N SER A 3 -2.69 6.01 -4.77
CA SER A 3 -2.64 6.81 -3.57
C SER A 3 -1.60 7.91 -3.64
N GLU A 4 -1.82 8.93 -2.84
CA GLU A 4 -0.86 9.99 -2.57
C GLU A 4 -0.17 9.72 -1.25
N ASP A 5 1.13 10.03 -1.18
CA ASP A 5 1.95 9.97 0.03
C ASP A 5 1.82 8.65 0.80
N TYR A 6 1.86 7.53 0.08
CA TYR A 6 1.74 6.18 0.65
C TYR A 6 0.45 5.93 1.45
N LYS A 7 -0.59 6.75 1.28
CA LYS A 7 -1.90 6.52 1.89
C LYS A 7 -2.48 5.20 1.38
N LEU A 8 -3.10 4.43 2.28
CA LEU A 8 -3.59 3.10 1.93
C LEU A 8 -5.06 3.17 1.48
N GLU A 9 -5.30 3.08 0.17
CA GLU A 9 -6.65 3.02 -0.43
C GLU A 9 -7.20 1.57 -0.43
N TRP A 10 -7.69 1.10 0.73
CA TRP A 10 -8.16 -0.29 0.91
C TRP A 10 -9.63 -0.53 0.47
N GLY A 11 -10.50 0.46 0.70
CA GLY A 11 -11.96 0.31 0.48
C GLY A 11 -12.60 -0.74 1.40
N SER A 12 -13.66 -1.39 0.92
CA SER A 12 -14.39 -2.47 1.62
C SER A 12 -13.86 -3.88 1.30
N ARG A 13 -12.60 -4.01 0.89
CA ARG A 13 -12.02 -5.29 0.46
C ARG A 13 -11.64 -6.16 1.67
N CYS A 14 -12.45 -7.19 1.95
CA CYS A 14 -12.23 -8.13 3.05
C CYS A 14 -12.05 -9.61 2.60
N GLY A 15 -11.92 -9.88 1.31
CA GLY A 15 -11.85 -11.27 0.80
C GLY A 15 -10.70 -12.09 1.41
N PHE A 16 -9.51 -11.50 1.53
CA PHE A 16 -8.36 -12.16 2.15
C PHE A 16 -8.61 -12.51 3.64
N ALA A 17 -9.35 -11.66 4.35
CA ALA A 17 -9.67 -11.87 5.76
C ALA A 17 -10.62 -13.05 5.94
N LYS A 18 -11.61 -13.22 5.04
CA LYS A 18 -12.49 -14.39 5.02
C LYS A 18 -11.71 -15.68 4.82
N VAL A 19 -10.82 -15.69 3.82
CA VAL A 19 -9.95 -16.86 3.54
C VAL A 19 -9.04 -17.16 4.72
N ALA A 20 -8.40 -16.14 5.31
CA ALA A 20 -7.53 -16.33 6.47
C ALA A 20 -8.29 -16.91 7.68
N LYS A 21 -9.52 -16.45 7.92
CA LYS A 21 -10.40 -16.96 8.98
C LYS A 21 -10.79 -18.42 8.73
N GLU A 22 -11.28 -18.75 7.54
CA GLU A 22 -11.71 -20.11 7.18
C GLU A 22 -10.54 -21.11 7.19
N ALA A 23 -9.36 -20.69 6.74
CA ALA A 23 -8.17 -21.53 6.73
C ALA A 23 -7.41 -21.55 8.06
N GLY A 24 -7.75 -20.69 9.03
CA GLY A 24 -7.04 -20.57 10.30
C GLY A 24 -5.57 -20.15 10.15
N VAL A 25 -5.22 -19.43 9.08
CA VAL A 25 -3.84 -19.04 8.76
C VAL A 25 -3.58 -17.57 9.10
N PRO A 26 -2.34 -17.21 9.47
CA PRO A 26 -2.01 -15.82 9.77
C PRO A 26 -1.87 -14.98 8.49
N VAL A 27 -2.18 -13.70 8.60
CA VAL A 27 -1.87 -12.67 7.61
C VAL A 27 -0.66 -11.88 8.08
N ILE A 28 0.39 -11.83 7.26
CA ILE A 28 1.61 -11.07 7.56
C ILE A 28 1.51 -9.71 6.85
N PRO A 29 1.35 -8.58 7.58
CA PRO A 29 1.36 -7.26 6.99
C PRO A 29 2.77 -6.93 6.48
N MET A 30 2.85 -6.29 5.32
CA MET A 30 4.14 -5.90 4.72
C MET A 30 4.08 -4.49 4.17
N PHE A 31 5.21 -3.78 4.24
CA PHE A 31 5.37 -2.45 3.67
C PHE A 31 6.73 -2.32 2.98
N THR A 32 6.74 -1.74 1.78
CA THR A 32 7.97 -1.50 1.00
C THR A 32 8.24 -0.01 0.88
N THR A 33 9.37 0.45 1.42
CA THR A 33 9.78 1.87 1.33
C THR A 33 10.14 2.27 -0.09
N ASN A 34 10.01 3.56 -0.39
CA ASN A 34 10.45 4.18 -1.65
C ASN A 34 9.76 3.64 -2.93
N LEU A 35 8.74 2.78 -2.82
CA LEU A 35 8.04 2.17 -3.96
C LEU A 35 7.35 3.21 -4.87
N GLN A 36 6.72 4.26 -4.31
CA GLN A 36 6.13 5.32 -5.13
C GLN A 36 7.19 6.21 -5.81
N HIS A 37 8.41 6.25 -5.27
CA HIS A 37 9.55 6.98 -5.82
C HIS A 37 10.32 6.18 -6.88
N SER A 38 10.28 4.85 -6.81
CA SER A 38 10.88 3.98 -7.83
C SER A 38 10.09 4.01 -9.13
N MET A 39 8.76 4.21 -9.05
CA MET A 39 7.87 4.26 -10.20
C MET A 39 6.86 5.42 -10.05
N PRO A 40 7.31 6.68 -10.12
CA PRO A 40 6.41 7.81 -9.99
C PRO A 40 5.46 7.84 -11.18
N LEU A 41 4.17 7.97 -10.88
CA LEU A 41 3.12 8.09 -11.88
C LEU A 41 2.95 9.57 -12.28
N PHE A 42 2.51 9.81 -13.52
CA PHE A 42 2.11 11.15 -13.94
C PHE A 42 1.00 11.70 -13.03
N GLY A 43 1.04 12.99 -12.70
CA GLY A 43 0.05 13.65 -11.84
C GLY A 43 -1.40 13.52 -12.35
N PHE A 44 -1.59 13.39 -13.66
CA PHE A 44 -2.90 13.09 -14.26
C PHE A 44 -3.52 11.80 -13.72
N ASN A 45 -2.72 10.77 -13.43
CA ASN A 45 -3.18 9.49 -12.88
C ASN A 45 -3.71 9.61 -11.44
N LYS A 46 -3.44 10.74 -10.77
CA LYS A 46 -3.88 11.05 -9.40
C LYS A 46 -5.10 11.99 -9.37
N SER A 47 -5.46 12.61 -10.50
CA SER A 47 -6.59 13.55 -10.62
C SER A 47 -7.94 12.92 -10.27
N ALA A 48 -8.82 13.70 -9.63
CA ALA A 48 -10.19 13.29 -9.30
C ALA A 48 -10.99 12.86 -10.55
N THR A 49 -10.75 13.51 -11.70
CA THR A 49 -11.40 13.17 -12.97
C THR A 49 -11.00 11.76 -13.43
N MET A 50 -9.71 11.42 -13.35
CA MET A 50 -9.20 10.09 -13.69
C MET A 50 -9.71 9.03 -12.70
N LYS A 51 -9.79 9.36 -11.39
CA LYS A 51 -10.40 8.48 -10.38
C LYS A 51 -11.87 8.18 -10.69
N LYS A 52 -12.66 9.19 -11.08
CA LYS A 52 -14.08 9.03 -11.44
C LYS A 52 -14.26 8.24 -12.74
N TRP A 53 -13.45 8.53 -13.76
CA TRP A 53 -13.43 7.76 -15.01
C TRP A 53 -13.12 6.28 -14.73
N TYR A 54 -12.05 6.00 -13.97
CA TYR A 54 -11.69 4.63 -13.59
C TYR A 54 -12.79 3.92 -12.80
N ALA A 55 -13.46 4.60 -11.88
CA ALA A 55 -14.56 4.00 -11.13
C ALA A 55 -15.72 3.54 -12.03
N SER A 56 -15.93 4.25 -13.15
CA SER A 56 -16.95 3.91 -14.16
C SER A 56 -16.48 2.82 -15.13
N THR A 57 -15.30 2.98 -15.72
CA THR A 57 -14.81 2.10 -16.78
C THR A 57 -14.11 0.84 -16.27
N ARG A 58 -13.60 0.86 -15.02
CA ARG A 58 -12.73 -0.17 -14.41
C ARG A 58 -11.51 -0.55 -15.26
N PHE A 59 -11.12 0.30 -16.21
CA PHE A 59 -10.03 0.01 -17.13
C PHE A 59 -8.66 0.36 -16.49
N PRO A 60 -7.73 -0.61 -16.32
CA PRO A 60 -6.50 -0.40 -15.56
C PRO A 60 -5.40 0.29 -16.38
N LEU A 61 -5.58 1.59 -16.69
CA LEU A 61 -4.55 2.39 -17.36
C LEU A 61 -3.66 3.11 -16.35
N SER A 62 -2.40 2.67 -16.24
CA SER A 62 -1.39 3.34 -15.42
C SER A 62 -0.11 3.55 -16.21
N ILE A 63 0.31 4.79 -16.35
CA ILE A 63 1.52 5.15 -17.09
C ILE A 63 2.57 5.64 -16.08
N PRO A 64 3.62 4.83 -15.81
CA PRO A 64 4.82 5.27 -15.11
C PRO A 64 5.48 6.42 -15.87
N LYS A 65 5.95 7.44 -15.15
CA LYS A 65 6.73 8.53 -15.71
C LYS A 65 8.16 8.08 -16.03
N ALA A 66 8.74 7.29 -15.14
CA ALA A 66 10.07 6.70 -15.27
C ALA A 66 10.23 5.57 -14.24
N TYR A 67 11.31 4.81 -14.37
CA TYR A 67 11.79 3.90 -13.34
C TYR A 67 13.08 4.45 -12.74
N PHE A 68 13.07 4.69 -11.44
CA PHE A 68 14.23 5.24 -10.74
C PHE A 68 14.87 4.20 -9.83
N PRO A 69 16.21 4.12 -9.83
CA PRO A 69 16.93 3.20 -8.97
C PRO A 69 17.01 3.79 -7.56
N VAL A 70 15.90 3.81 -6.82
CA VAL A 70 15.91 4.13 -5.38
C VAL A 70 16.09 2.84 -4.56
N LYS A 71 16.50 2.96 -3.30
CA LYS A 71 16.61 1.79 -2.41
C LYS A 71 15.24 1.42 -1.87
N MET A 72 14.73 0.26 -2.26
CA MET A 72 13.50 -0.30 -1.69
C MET A 72 13.85 -1.27 -0.56
N ARG A 73 13.17 -1.17 0.58
CA ARG A 73 13.28 -2.11 1.68
C ARG A 73 11.89 -2.60 2.06
N THR A 74 11.69 -3.91 2.07
CA THR A 74 10.43 -4.53 2.49
C THR A 74 10.53 -4.89 3.96
N TYR A 75 9.61 -4.37 4.76
CA TYR A 75 9.46 -4.66 6.17
C TYR A 75 8.25 -5.56 6.36
N LEU A 76 8.48 -6.70 7.02
CA LEU A 76 7.45 -7.61 7.44
C LEU A 76 7.07 -7.26 8.87
N GLY A 77 5.77 -7.14 9.14
CA GLY A 77 5.25 -7.00 10.49
C GLY A 77 4.95 -8.35 11.13
N GLU A 78 4.43 -8.30 12.36
CA GLU A 78 4.05 -9.49 13.10
C GLU A 78 2.87 -10.23 12.44
N PRO A 79 2.86 -11.57 12.44
CA PRO A 79 1.72 -12.35 11.96
C PRO A 79 0.44 -12.02 12.72
N LEU A 80 -0.64 -11.74 12.00
CA LEU A 80 -1.97 -11.47 12.56
C LEU A 80 -2.87 -12.67 12.34
N TYR A 81 -3.42 -13.24 13.41
CA TYR A 81 -4.44 -14.29 13.35
C TYR A 81 -5.82 -13.68 13.48
N CYS A 82 -6.78 -14.16 12.70
CA CYS A 82 -8.18 -13.77 12.84
C CYS A 82 -8.82 -14.63 13.94
N ASP A 83 -9.46 -13.99 14.93
CA ASP A 83 -10.11 -14.72 16.00
C ASP A 83 -11.41 -15.38 15.51
N THR A 84 -11.86 -16.45 16.17
CA THR A 84 -13.09 -17.17 15.79
C THR A 84 -14.32 -16.26 15.81
N ASP A 85 -14.36 -15.34 16.79
CA ASP A 85 -15.48 -14.43 17.01
C ASP A 85 -15.30 -13.07 16.31
N GLU A 86 -14.14 -12.82 15.68
CA GLU A 86 -13.86 -11.56 15.00
C GLU A 86 -14.48 -11.55 13.60
N GLU A 87 -15.24 -10.50 13.28
CA GLU A 87 -15.76 -10.31 11.93
C GLU A 87 -14.62 -10.07 10.92
N PRO A 88 -14.65 -10.69 9.72
CA PRO A 88 -13.58 -10.53 8.73
C PRO A 88 -13.32 -9.07 8.32
N GLU A 89 -14.32 -8.21 8.39
CA GLU A 89 -14.18 -6.77 8.12
C GLU A 89 -13.39 -6.04 9.21
N VAL A 90 -13.59 -6.42 10.47
CA VAL A 90 -12.82 -5.90 11.61
C VAL A 90 -11.38 -6.38 11.51
N PHE A 91 -11.18 -7.66 11.19
CA PHE A 91 -9.84 -8.21 10.96
C PHE A 91 -9.11 -7.51 9.81
N ALA A 92 -9.82 -7.22 8.71
CA ALA A 92 -9.26 -6.48 7.59
C ALA A 92 -8.84 -5.06 7.98
N LEU A 93 -9.63 -4.37 8.82
CA LEU A 93 -9.28 -3.05 9.34
C LEU A 93 -8.05 -3.11 10.25
N ARG A 94 -7.92 -4.15 11.08
CA ARG A 94 -6.74 -4.41 11.92
C ARG A 94 -5.48 -4.63 11.08
N CYS A 95 -5.58 -5.45 10.02
CA CYS A 95 -4.50 -5.66 9.05
C CYS A 95 -4.11 -4.35 8.35
N LYS A 96 -5.10 -3.57 7.92
CA LYS A 96 -4.88 -2.25 7.32
C LYS A 96 -4.09 -1.33 8.26
N LYS A 97 -4.51 -1.24 9.53
CA LYS A 97 -3.84 -0.43 10.55
C LYS A 97 -2.39 -0.91 10.79
N ALA A 98 -2.15 -2.21 10.79
CA ALA A 98 -0.79 -2.75 10.93
C ALA A 98 0.12 -2.32 9.76
N ILE A 99 -0.40 -2.32 8.53
CA ILE A 99 0.35 -1.83 7.35
C ILE A 99 0.59 -0.32 7.42
N GLU A 100 -0.40 0.46 7.86
CA GLU A 100 -0.25 1.90 8.07
C GLU A 100 0.79 2.22 9.16
N ASN A 101 0.82 1.45 10.25
CA ASN A 101 1.85 1.57 11.27
C ASN A 101 3.26 1.27 10.72
N LEU A 102 3.41 0.24 9.89
CA LEU A 102 4.68 -0.06 9.21
C LEU A 102 5.09 1.09 8.28
N ARG A 103 4.14 1.65 7.52
CA ARG A 103 4.38 2.84 6.70
C ARG A 103 4.87 3.99 7.55
N ASP A 104 4.14 4.37 8.60
CA ASP A 104 4.45 5.55 9.40
C ASP A 104 5.78 5.40 10.15
N LYS A 105 6.17 4.16 10.49
CA LYS A 105 7.45 3.85 11.11
C LYS A 105 8.64 3.97 10.14
N TYR A 106 8.50 3.48 8.92
CA TYR A 106 9.63 3.32 7.98
C TYR A 106 9.65 4.32 6.83
N GLN A 107 8.55 5.02 6.57
CA GLN A 107 8.43 6.00 5.49
C GLN A 107 8.27 7.41 6.08
N PRO A 108 9.28 8.28 5.95
CA PRO A 108 9.16 9.66 6.38
C PRO A 108 8.05 10.39 5.60
N PRO A 109 7.21 11.21 6.26
CA PRO A 109 6.12 11.95 5.59
C PRO A 109 6.61 12.90 4.50
N GLN A 110 7.87 13.34 4.57
CA GLN A 110 8.50 14.25 3.59
C GLN A 110 9.62 13.58 2.79
N GLN A 111 9.57 12.25 2.61
CA GLN A 111 10.57 11.58 1.79
C GLN A 111 10.52 12.14 0.36
N SER A 112 11.61 12.78 -0.05
CA SER A 112 11.76 13.27 -1.40
C SER A 112 12.46 12.24 -2.28
N TYR A 113 12.28 12.37 -3.59
CA TYR A 113 13.03 11.59 -4.58
C TYR A 113 14.54 11.62 -4.34
N TRP A 114 15.10 12.80 -4.05
CA TRP A 114 16.53 12.98 -3.81
C TRP A 114 17.00 12.28 -2.54
N ASN A 115 16.20 12.30 -1.47
CA ASN A 115 16.51 11.57 -0.25
C ASN A 115 16.51 10.06 -0.49
N ALA A 116 15.51 9.54 -1.21
CA ALA A 116 15.41 8.13 -1.54
C ALA A 116 16.53 7.64 -2.46
N LEU A 117 17.02 8.50 -3.36
CA LEU A 117 18.19 8.21 -4.20
C LEU A 117 19.49 8.24 -3.39
N ARG A 118 19.63 9.20 -2.48
CA ARG A 118 20.79 9.31 -1.59
C ARG A 118 20.96 8.06 -0.72
N GLU A 119 19.87 7.52 -0.18
CA GLU A 119 19.85 6.25 0.59
C GLU A 119 20.35 5.02 -0.18
N ARG A 120 20.40 5.09 -1.52
CA ARG A 120 20.97 4.03 -2.34
C ARG A 120 22.47 4.19 -2.51
N LEU A 121 22.93 5.41 -2.70
CA LEU A 121 24.32 5.72 -3.02
C LEU A 121 25.21 5.78 -1.77
N TRP A 122 24.62 6.10 -0.62
CA TRP A 122 25.26 6.23 0.69
C TRP A 122 24.47 5.42 1.71
#